data_AF-A0A2R8BNH4-F1
#
_entry.id   AF-A0A2R8BNH4-F1
#
_cell.length_a   1.000
_cell.length_b   1.000
_cell.length_c   1.000
_cell.angle_alpha   90.00
_cell.angle_beta   90.00
_cell.angle_gamma   90.00
#
_symmetry.space_group_name_H-M   'P 1'
#
loop_
_entity.id
_entity.type
_entity.pdbx_description
1 polymer ?
#
loop_
_entity_poly.entity_id
_entity_poly.type
_entity_poly.pdbx_seq_one_letter_code
_entity_poly.pdbx_strand_id
1 'polypeptide(L)' 'MTCPICQKETDPKYRPFCSKRCADVDLGRWLTGAYAIPAEGDDTPDEADAADPQLRLN' A
#
# COMPACT_ATOMS: atom_id res chain seq x y z
N MET A 1 -12.11 -18.05 -6.55
CA MET A 1 -11.54 -16.89 -5.84
C MET A 1 -12.15 -15.64 -6.46
N THR A 2 -12.43 -14.59 -5.69
CA THR A 2 -13.10 -13.36 -6.19
C THR A 2 -12.09 -12.23 -6.37
N CYS A 3 -12.32 -11.38 -7.36
CA CYS A 3 -11.49 -10.20 -7.60
C CYS A 3 -11.66 -9.19 -6.45
N PRO A 4 -10.58 -8.72 -5.80
CA PRO A 4 -10.68 -7.80 -4.66
C PRO A 4 -11.19 -6.40 -5.03
N ILE A 5 -11.19 -6.07 -6.33
CA ILE A 5 -11.59 -4.74 -6.83
C ILE A 5 -13.09 -4.68 -7.19
N CYS A 6 -13.64 -5.75 -7.75
CA CYS A 6 -15.02 -5.74 -8.27
C CYS A 6 -15.83 -7.01 -8.00
N GLN A 7 -15.27 -7.97 -7.23
CA GLN A 7 -15.92 -9.20 -6.78
C GLN A 7 -16.32 -10.22 -7.88
N LYS A 8 -15.99 -9.94 -9.14
CA LYS A 8 -16.15 -10.92 -10.24
C LYS A 8 -15.19 -12.10 -10.09
N GLU A 9 -15.48 -13.19 -10.80
CA GLU A 9 -14.58 -14.35 -10.89
C GLU A 9 -13.21 -13.93 -11.44
N THR A 10 -12.14 -14.51 -10.88
CA THR A 10 -10.77 -14.17 -11.30
C THR A 10 -10.38 -14.85 -12.60
N ASP A 11 -9.61 -14.14 -13.43
CA ASP A 11 -9.03 -14.69 -14.64
C ASP A 11 -7.63 -15.24 -14.31
N PRO A 12 -7.30 -16.50 -14.64
CA PRO A 12 -5.97 -17.08 -14.45
C PRO A 12 -4.80 -16.19 -14.87
N LYS A 13 -4.94 -15.44 -15.97
CA LYS A 13 -3.91 -14.54 -16.49
C LYS A 13 -3.70 -13.31 -15.63
N TYR A 14 -4.71 -12.89 -14.88
CA TYR A 14 -4.73 -11.64 -14.11
C TYR A 14 -4.86 -11.86 -12.61
N ARG A 15 -4.74 -13.09 -12.09
CA ARG A 15 -4.91 -13.37 -10.66
C ARG A 15 -3.99 -12.46 -9.80
N PRO A 16 -4.52 -11.87 -8.71
CA PRO A 16 -5.81 -12.13 -8.07
C PRO A 16 -7.02 -11.36 -8.66
N PHE A 17 -6.89 -10.74 -9.83
CA PHE A 17 -7.90 -9.89 -10.46
C PHE A 17 -8.71 -10.60 -11.56
N CYS A 18 -9.81 -9.98 -11.99
CA CYS A 18 -10.61 -10.46 -13.12
C CYS A 18 -10.17 -9.89 -14.48
N SER A 19 -9.29 -8.88 -14.51
CA SER A 19 -8.86 -8.19 -15.74
C SER A 19 -7.66 -7.28 -15.50
N LYS A 20 -6.97 -6.87 -16.57
CA LYS A 20 -5.94 -5.82 -16.54
C LYS A 20 -6.46 -4.53 -15.89
N ARG A 21 -7.67 -4.11 -16.23
CA ARG A 21 -8.28 -2.88 -15.67
C ARG A 21 -8.33 -2.92 -14.14
N CYS A 22 -8.69 -4.05 -13.55
CA CYS A 22 -8.74 -4.17 -12.09
C CYS A 22 -7.34 -4.15 -11.47
N ALA A 23 -6.34 -4.77 -12.12
CA ALA A 23 -4.96 -4.68 -11.68
C ALA A 23 -4.43 -3.22 -11.72
N ASP A 24 -4.73 -2.48 -12.79
CA ASP A 24 -4.34 -1.07 -12.93
C ASP A 24 -5.01 -0.18 -11.87
N VAL A 25 -6.28 -0.44 -11.53
CA VAL A 25 -7.00 0.28 -10.46
C VAL A 25 -6.37 0.02 -9.10
N ASP A 26 -6.01 -1.23 -8.81
CA ASP A 26 -5.32 -1.57 -7.56
C ASP A 26 -3.97 -0.85 -7.47
N LEU A 27 -3.17 -0.90 -8.54
CA LEU A 27 -1.92 -0.15 -8.63
C LEU A 27 -2.13 1.34 -8.41
N GLY A 28 -3.18 1.93 -8.98
CA GLY A 28 -3.55 3.33 -8.75
C GLY A 28 -3.76 3.63 -7.27
N ARG A 29 -4.49 2.77 -6.54
CA ARG A 29 -4.72 2.93 -5.09
C ARG A 29 -3.42 2.87 -4.27
N TRP A 30 -2.47 2.03 -4.67
CA TRP A 30 -1.13 2.00 -4.07
C TRP A 30 -0.39 3.32 -4.31
N LEU A 31 -0.33 3.77 -5.56
CA LEU A 31 0.41 4.98 -5.93
C LEU A 31 -0.18 6.26 -5.32
N THR A 32 -1.48 6.29 -5.05
CA THR A 32 -2.13 7.44 -4.39
C THR A 32 -2.11 7.35 -2.86
N GLY A 33 -1.52 6.31 -2.28
CA GLY A 33 -1.53 6.10 -0.83
C GLY A 33 -2.91 5.79 -0.24
N ALA A 34 -3.85 5.31 -1.07
CA ALA A 34 -5.18 4.93 -0.59
C ALA A 34 -5.14 3.67 0.30
N TYR A 35 -4.09 2.85 0.13
CA TYR A 35 -3.73 1.81 1.09
C TYR A 35 -2.74 2.39 2.09
N ALA A 36 -3.27 3.03 3.14
CA ALA A 36 -2.50 3.52 4.27
C ALA A 36 -2.95 2.81 5.56
N ILE A 37 -1.99 2.52 6.44
CA ILE A 37 -2.30 2.05 7.79
C ILE A 37 -2.46 3.31 8.66
N PRO A 38 -3.64 3.52 9.28
CA PRO A 38 -3.81 4.66 10.17
C PRO A 38 -2.85 4.54 11.36
N ALA A 39 -2.21 5.65 11.72
CA ALA A 39 -1.43 5.71 12.95
C ALA A 39 -2.37 5.69 14.16
N GLU A 40 -2.03 4.92 15.19
CA GLU A 40 -2.76 4.93 16.45
C GLU A 40 -2.36 6.16 17.27
N GLY A 41 -3.17 7.21 17.22
CA GLY A 41 -3.16 8.33 18.18
C GLY A 41 -2.11 9.42 17.95
N ASP A 42 -2.56 10.66 17.86
CA ASP A 42 -1.71 11.86 17.89
C ASP A 42 -0.98 11.97 19.24
N ASP A 43 0.35 11.86 19.24
CA ASP A 43 1.32 12.68 20.00
C ASP A 43 2.74 12.09 19.95
N THR A 44 3.34 12.02 18.76
CA THR A 44 4.80 12.19 18.64
C THR A 44 5.10 12.90 17.32
N PRO A 45 5.93 13.96 17.32
CA PRO A 45 6.52 14.44 16.07
C PRO A 45 7.26 13.26 15.42
N ASP A 46 7.20 13.14 14.09
CA ASP A 46 8.00 12.20 13.31
C ASP A 46 9.50 12.37 13.65
N GLU A 47 9.98 11.62 14.64
CA GLU A 47 11.41 11.41 14.91
C GLU A 47 11.94 10.19 14.14
N ALA A 48 11.30 9.81 13.04
CA ALA A 48 11.75 8.71 12.18
C ALA A 48 13.00 9.04 11.35
N ASP A 49 13.57 10.25 11.48
CA ASP A 49 14.85 10.65 10.87
C ASP A 49 15.88 11.21 11.89
N ALA A 50 15.65 11.05 13.20
CA ALA A 50 16.53 11.61 14.24
C ALA A 50 17.14 10.58 15.22
N ALA A 51 17.04 9.28 14.95
CA ALA A 51 17.60 8.25 15.82
C ALA A 51 18.52 7.26 15.09
N ASP A 52 19.56 7.77 14.41
CA ASP A 52 20.84 7.05 14.39
C ASP A 52 21.98 7.96 14.88
N PRO A 53 22.31 7.91 16.19
CA PRO A 53 23.45 8.61 16.74
C PRO A 53 24.80 8.17 16.13
N GLN A 54 24.88 7.01 15.47
CA GLN A 54 26.13 6.53 14.86
C GLN A 54 26.44 7.14 13.49
N LEU A 55 25.47 7.76 12.81
CA LEU A 55 25.75 8.49 11.56
C LEU A 55 26.31 9.92 11.80
N ARG A 56 26.39 10.37 13.05
CA ARG A 56 26.88 11.70 13.44
C ARG A 56 28.34 11.71 13.92
N LEU A 57 28.99 10.55 14.01
CA LEU A 57 30.35 10.41 14.54
C LEU A 57 31.38 9.89 13.52
N ASN A 58 31.13 10.07 12.22
CA ASN A 58 32.13 9.93 11.16
C ASN A 58 32.23 11.24 10.36
#